data_AF-A0A1F3VYL3-F1
#
_entry.id   AF-A0A1F3VYL3-F1
#
_cell.length_a   1.000
_cell.length_b   1.000
_cell.length_c   1.000
_cell.angle_alpha   90.00
_cell.angle_beta   90.00
_cell.angle_gamma   90.00
#
_symmetry.space_group_name_H-M   'P 1'
#
loop_
_entity.id
_entity.type
_entity.pdbx_description
1 polymer ?
#
loop_
_entity_poly.entity_id
_entity_poly.type
_entity_poly.pdbx_seq_one_letter_code
_entity_poly.pdbx_strand_id
1 'polypeptide(L)' 'MMGAFFNIKTVVYMGVEDIARQKLNVLKMKLYGATVRPVEIRAGVGSLKDAINEDHTQIMWSKFMNRGILMM' A
#
# COMPACT_ATOMS: atom_id res chain seq x y z
N MET A 1 -9.32 -11.57 -10.17
CA MET A 1 -8.87 -10.19 -9.86
C MET A 1 -9.10 -9.35 -11.11
N MET A 2 -9.77 -8.18 -11.02
CA MET A 2 -10.22 -7.45 -12.23
C MET A 2 -9.06 -6.83 -13.03
N GLY A 3 -8.00 -6.36 -12.38
CA GLY A 3 -6.85 -5.79 -13.09
C GLY A 3 -6.11 -6.79 -13.98
N ALA A 4 -6.06 -8.07 -13.60
CA ALA A 4 -5.51 -9.14 -14.42
C ALA A 4 -6.34 -9.38 -15.69
N PHE A 5 -7.67 -9.25 -15.58
CA PHE A 5 -8.59 -9.43 -16.70
C PHE A 5 -8.48 -8.32 -17.74
N PHE A 6 -8.25 -7.08 -17.30
CA PHE A 6 -8.08 -5.91 -18.17
C PHE A 6 -6.62 -5.66 -18.59
N ASN A 7 -5.68 -6.55 -18.25
CA ASN A 7 -4.25 -6.39 -18.50
C ASN A 7 -3.66 -5.07 -17.93
N ILE A 8 -4.17 -4.62 -16.78
CA ILE A 8 -3.75 -3.40 -16.11
C ILE A 8 -2.77 -3.76 -14.99
N LYS A 9 -1.64 -3.03 -14.94
CA LYS A 9 -0.68 -3.15 -13.83
C LYS A 9 -1.38 -2.83 -12.52
N THR A 10 -1.47 -3.84 -11.65
CA THR A 10 -2.18 -3.74 -10.38
C THR A 10 -1.19 -3.83 -9.22
N VAL A 11 -1.17 -2.80 -8.39
CA VAL A 11 -0.41 -2.75 -7.15
C VAL A 11 -1.40 -2.76 -5.99
N VAL A 12 -1.23 -3.69 -5.06
CA VAL A 12 -2.06 -3.84 -3.86
C VAL A 12 -1.21 -3.48 -2.65
N TYR A 13 -1.61 -2.44 -1.92
CA TYR A 13 -1.00 -2.06 -0.66
C TYR A 13 -1.71 -2.80 0.47
N MET A 14 -0.94 -3.47 1.33
CA MET A 14 -1.49 -4.29 2.40
C MET A 14 -0.60 -4.20 3.64
N GLY A 15 -1.22 -4.09 4.82
CA GLY A 15 -0.50 -4.07 6.08
C GLY A 15 0.34 -5.34 6.26
N VAL A 16 1.54 -5.21 6.86
CA VAL A 16 2.45 -6.36 7.09
C VAL A 16 1.74 -7.50 7.83
N GLU A 17 0.91 -7.16 8.82
CA GLU A 17 0.16 -8.13 9.60
C GLU A 17 -0.91 -8.86 8.74
N ASP A 18 -1.59 -8.15 7.85
CA ASP A 18 -2.58 -8.75 6.93
C ASP A 18 -1.93 -9.65 5.88
N ILE A 19 -0.73 -9.30 5.42
CA ILE A 19 0.05 -10.15 4.52
C ILE A 19 0.36 -11.49 5.20
N ALA A 20 0.69 -11.46 6.50
CA ALA A 20 0.95 -12.66 7.28
C ALA A 20 -0.34 -13.45 7.54
N ARG A 21 -1.42 -12.79 8.00
CA ARG A 21 -2.71 -13.41 8.29
C ARG A 21 -3.38 -14.01 7.05
N GLN A 22 -3.22 -13.38 5.88
CA GLN A 22 -3.91 -13.75 4.64
C GLN A 22 -2.96 -14.23 3.54
N LYS A 23 -1.94 -15.03 3.90
CA LYS A 23 -0.92 -15.55 2.99
C LYS A 23 -1.49 -16.21 1.72
N LEU A 24 -2.61 -16.93 1.83
CA LEU A 24 -3.25 -17.59 0.68
C LEU A 24 -3.82 -16.56 -0.32
N ASN A 25 -4.39 -15.45 0.17
CA ASN A 25 -4.92 -14.40 -0.70
C ASN A 25 -3.78 -13.64 -1.38
N VAL A 26 -2.70 -13.35 -0.65
CA VAL A 26 -1.48 -12.75 -1.22
C VAL A 26 -0.89 -13.63 -2.33
N LEU A 27 -0.87 -14.95 -2.14
CA LEU A 27 -0.40 -15.88 -3.16
C LEU A 27 -1.29 -15.83 -4.41
N LYS A 28 -2.62 -15.88 -4.25
CA LYS A 28 -3.57 -15.74 -5.37
C LYS A 28 -3.37 -14.42 -6.11
N MET A 29 -3.21 -13.31 -5.40
CA MET A 29 -2.96 -11.99 -6.00
C MET A 29 -1.68 -11.99 -6.85
N LYS A 30 -0.59 -12.57 -6.34
CA LYS A 30 0.67 -12.70 -7.08
C LYS A 30 0.54 -13.59 -8.32
N LEU A 31 -0.20 -14.70 -8.22
CA LEU A 31 -0.49 -15.58 -9.37
C LEU A 31 -1.31 -14.88 -10.45
N TYR A 32 -2.19 -13.95 -10.06
CA TYR A 32 -2.92 -13.08 -10.99
C TYR A 32 -2.09 -11.87 -11.47
N GLY A 33 -0.79 -11.83 -11.22
CA GLY A 33 0.11 -10.77 -11.73
C GLY A 33 0.07 -9.45 -10.96
N ALA A 34 -0.55 -9.40 -9.79
CA ALA A 34 -0.53 -8.20 -8.96
C ALA A 34 0.74 -8.12 -8.09
N THR A 35 1.24 -6.90 -7.93
CA THR A 35 2.34 -6.59 -7.01
C THR A 35 1.76 -6.24 -5.64
N VAL A 36 2.08 -7.02 -4.61
CA VAL A 36 1.67 -6.71 -3.23
C VAL A 36 2.79 -5.93 -2.53
N ARG A 37 2.52 -4.70 -2.11
CA ARG A 37 3.43 -3.83 -1.38
C ARG A 37 3.06 -3.83 0.12
N PRO A 38 4.00 -4.23 1.01
CA PRO A 38 3.77 -4.15 2.44
C PRO A 38 3.74 -2.69 2.89
N VAL A 39 2.82 -2.38 3.80
CA VAL A 39 2.75 -1.09 4.49
C VAL A 39 2.99 -1.34 5.97
N GLU A 40 4.02 -0.70 6.53
CA GLU A 40 4.29 -0.70 7.96
C GLU A 40 3.48 0.41 8.61
N ILE A 41 2.48 0.03 9.41
CA ILE A 41 1.64 1.01 10.11
C ILE A 41 2.36 1.40 11.41
N ARG A 42 2.80 2.65 11.53
CA ARG A 42 3.35 3.15 12.80
C ARG A 42 2.22 3.38 13.81
N ALA A 43 2.01 2.40 14.67
CA ALA A 43 1.29 2.45 15.95
C ALA A 43 0.04 3.37 15.98
N GLY A 44 -1.05 2.88 15.40
CA GLY A 44 -2.39 3.45 15.52
C GLY A 44 -3.38 2.56 14.79
N VAL A 45 -4.10 1.73 15.56
CA VAL A 45 -5.26 0.87 15.18
C VAL A 45 -5.30 0.49 13.68
N GLY A 46 -4.70 -0.64 13.30
CA GLY A 46 -4.55 -1.06 11.89
C GLY A 46 -5.88 -1.32 11.15
N SER A 47 -6.51 -0.25 10.66
CA SER A 47 -7.68 -0.31 9.80
C SER A 47 -7.34 0.12 8.37
N LEU A 48 -8.22 -0.19 7.41
CA LEU A 48 -8.09 0.24 6.01
C LEU A 48 -7.93 1.77 5.87
N LYS A 49 -8.49 2.54 6.81
CA LYS A 49 -8.37 4.00 6.82
C LYS A 49 -6.94 4.47 7.11
N ASP A 50 -6.23 3.74 7.95
CA ASP A 50 -4.86 4.10 8.35
C ASP A 50 -3.87 3.78 7.24
N ALA A 51 -4.07 2.66 6.52
CA ALA A 51 -3.31 2.35 5.30
C ALA A 51 -3.46 3.45 4.22
N ILE A 52 -4.68 3.94 3.99
CA ILE A 52 -4.94 5.00 3.00
C ILE A 52 -4.29 6.33 3.45
N ASN A 53 -4.44 6.69 4.72
CA ASN A 53 -3.90 7.93 5.27
C ASN A 53 -2.37 7.94 5.27
N GLU A 54 -1.71 6.84 5.63
CA GLU A 54 -0.25 6.78 5.67
C GLU A 54 0.36 6.81 4.27
N ASP A 55 -0.22 6.11 3.28
CA ASP A 55 0.24 6.17 1.88
C ASP A 55 0.08 7.58 1.28
N HIS A 56 -1.07 8.24 1.52
CA HIS A 56 -1.28 9.63 1.06
C HIS A 56 -0.33 10.62 1.73
N THR A 57 -0.09 10.46 3.03
CA THR A 57 0.75 11.33 3.84
C THR A 57 2.22 11.16 3.42
N GLN A 58 2.72 9.94 3.32
CA GLN A 58 4.12 9.67 2.92
C GLN A 58 4.45 10.18 1.51
N ILE A 59 3.55 10.01 0.53
CA ILE A 59 3.76 10.51 -0.84
C ILE A 59 3.74 12.05 -0.87
N MET A 60 2.83 12.69 -0.15
CA MET A 60 2.72 14.15 -0.11
C MET A 60 3.91 14.78 0.61
N TRP A 61 4.30 14.28 1.78
CA TRP A 61 5.45 14.79 2.54
C TRP A 61 6.77 14.53 1.82
N SER A 62 6.97 13.37 1.20
CA SER A 62 8.17 13.12 0.40
C SER A 62 8.26 14.09 -0.79
N LYS A 63 7.15 14.31 -1.52
CA LYS A 63 7.12 15.29 -2.62
C LYS A 63 7.29 16.73 -2.16
N PHE A 64 6.79 17.08 -0.97
CA PHE A 64 6.93 18.41 -0.38
C PHE A 64 8.37 18.68 0.09
N MET A 65 8.96 17.72 0.81
CA MET A 65 10.35 17.78 1.28
C MET A 65 11.36 17.79 0.12
N ASN A 66 11.12 17.01 -0.95
CA ASN A 66 11.98 17.03 -2.15
C ASN A 66 11.86 18.32 -2.99
N ARG A 67 10.85 19.16 -2.72
CA ARG A 67 10.70 20.48 -3.36
C ARG A 67 11.34 21.61 -2.54
N GLY A 68 12.00 21.30 -1.43
CA GLY A 68 12.73 22.30 -0.63
C GLY A 68 11.85 23.38 -0.02
N ILE A 69 10.53 23.18 0.05
CA ILE A 69 9.63 24.12 0.73
C ILE A 69 9.67 23.78 2.21
N LEU A 70 10.57 24.44 2.94
CA LEU A 70 10.58 24.43 4.39
C LEU A 70 9.38 25.26 4.86
N MET A 71 8.33 24.62 5.41
CA MET A 71 7.32 25.36 6.16
C MET A 71 7.91 25.71 7.52
N MET A 72 8.17 27.00 7.71
CA MET A 72 8.48 27.62 8.99
C MET A 72 7.24 27.63 9.89
#